data_AF-A0A2S5LCC7-F1
#
_entry.id   AF-A0A2S5LCC7-F1
#
_cell.length_a   1.000
_cell.length_b   1.000
_cell.length_c   1.000
_cell.angle_alpha   90.00
_cell.angle_beta   90.00
_cell.angle_gamma   90.00
#
_symmetry.space_group_name_H-M   'P 1'
#
loop_
_entity.id
_entity.type
_entity.pdbx_description
1 polymer ?
#
loop_
_entity_poly.entity_id
_entity_poly.type
_entity_poly.pdbx_seq_one_letter_code
_entity_poly.pdbx_strand_id
1 'polypeptide(L)'
;MPRPDASQNDFNEPSGTTETTAKANKEAASIASYIADMSDEMAKLASRCDMPMLCYFLNLARAEADMCARELGGYPIDRSA
;
A
#
# COMPACT_ATOMS: atom_id res chain seq x y z
N MET A 1 54.28 23.99 -20.33
CA MET A 1 53.52 24.02 -19.06
C MET A 1 52.04 23.82 -19.40
N PRO A 2 51.39 22.78 -18.87
CA PRO A 2 50.09 22.25 -19.32
C PRO A 2 48.91 22.68 -18.44
N ARG A 3 47.68 22.67 -18.97
CA ARG A 3 46.47 22.24 -18.21
C ARG A 3 45.43 21.63 -19.17
N PRO A 4 45.01 20.37 -18.95
CA PRO A 4 43.86 19.76 -19.61
C PRO A 4 42.57 20.24 -18.93
N ASP A 5 41.59 20.61 -19.74
CA ASP A 5 40.28 21.02 -19.26
C ASP A 5 39.45 19.80 -18.82
N ALA A 6 38.53 20.10 -17.91
CA ALA A 6 38.06 19.25 -16.86
C ALA A 6 37.26 18.01 -17.29
N SER A 7 37.50 16.96 -16.49
CA SER A 7 36.60 15.87 -16.09
C SER A 7 35.17 15.92 -16.62
N GLN A 8 34.84 14.92 -17.44
CA GLN A 8 33.49 14.35 -17.51
C GLN A 8 33.10 13.91 -16.10
N ASN A 9 32.27 14.70 -15.41
CA ASN A 9 31.49 14.19 -14.30
C ASN A 9 30.30 13.47 -14.91
N ASP A 10 30.39 12.15 -14.96
CA ASP A 10 29.24 11.26 -15.08
C ASP A 10 28.19 11.69 -14.05
N PHE A 11 27.12 12.31 -14.53
CA PHE A 11 25.91 12.52 -13.77
C PHE A 11 25.26 11.15 -13.56
N ASN A 12 25.74 10.43 -12.54
CA ASN A 12 25.07 9.24 -12.06
C ASN A 12 23.88 9.71 -11.21
N GLU A 13 22.68 9.70 -11.81
CA GLU A 13 21.42 9.91 -11.11
C GLU A 13 21.27 8.93 -9.94
N PRO A 14 20.72 9.33 -8.79
CA PRO A 14 20.62 8.47 -7.63
C PRO A 14 19.45 7.49 -7.83
N SER A 15 19.74 6.31 -8.37
CA SER A 15 18.82 5.17 -8.50
C SER A 15 18.41 4.53 -7.15
N GLY A 16 18.31 5.30 -6.07
CA GLY A 16 18.02 4.82 -4.71
C GLY A 16 16.58 5.08 -4.22
N THR A 17 15.83 5.95 -4.88
CA THR A 17 14.50 6.37 -4.39
C THR A 17 13.39 5.38 -4.75
N THR A 18 13.50 4.71 -5.90
CA THR A 18 12.45 3.82 -6.44
C THR A 18 12.34 2.48 -5.71
N GLU A 19 13.46 1.86 -5.35
CA GLU A 19 13.47 0.57 -4.63
C GLU A 19 12.89 0.70 -3.22
N THR A 20 13.19 1.80 -2.54
CA THR A 20 12.70 2.08 -1.18
C THR A 20 11.19 2.26 -1.16
N THR A 21 10.63 2.97 -2.15
CA THR A 21 9.18 3.17 -2.31
C THR A 21 8.46 1.87 -2.68
N ALA A 22 9.03 1.06 -3.57
CA ALA A 22 8.44 -0.22 -3.95
C ALA A 22 8.38 -1.21 -2.76
N LYS A 23 9.43 -1.25 -1.93
CA LYS A 23 9.43 -2.06 -0.70
C LYS A 23 8.39 -1.57 0.31
N ALA A 24 8.31 -0.26 0.54
CA ALA A 24 7.30 0.33 1.43
C ALA A 24 5.87 0.05 0.97
N ASN A 25 5.60 0.14 -0.33
CA ASN A 25 4.29 -0.20 -0.90
C ASN A 25 3.94 -1.68 -0.71
N LYS A 26 4.91 -2.57 -0.86
CA LYS A 26 4.71 -4.01 -0.62
C LYS A 26 4.39 -4.31 0.85
N GLU A 27 5.09 -3.67 1.77
CA GLU A 27 4.82 -3.79 3.21
C GLU A 27 3.42 -3.24 3.55
N ALA A 28 3.07 -2.06 3.04
CA ALA A 28 1.75 -1.47 3.23
C ALA A 28 0.63 -2.34 2.62
N ALA A 29 0.84 -2.94 1.45
CA ALA A 29 -0.11 -3.87 0.83
C ALA A 29 -0.31 -5.13 1.69
N SER A 30 0.76 -5.65 2.27
CA SER A 30 0.70 -6.79 3.20
C SER A 30 -0.08 -6.46 4.47
N ILE A 31 0.11 -5.25 5.02
CA ILE A 31 -0.63 -4.77 6.19
C ILE A 31 -2.11 -4.61 5.85
N ALA A 32 -2.43 -4.02 4.69
CA ALA A 32 -3.80 -3.86 4.24
C ALA A 32 -4.51 -5.23 4.06
N SER A 33 -3.85 -6.21 3.45
CA SER A 33 -4.38 -7.58 3.36
C SER A 33 -4.65 -8.19 4.74
N TYR A 34 -3.73 -8.00 5.69
CA TYR A 34 -3.92 -8.50 7.05
C TYR A 34 -5.11 -7.82 7.77
N ILE A 35 -5.32 -6.52 7.56
CA ILE A 35 -6.48 -5.81 8.10
C ILE A 35 -7.78 -6.37 7.51
N ALA A 36 -7.81 -6.69 6.20
CA ALA A 36 -8.97 -7.27 5.56
C ALA A 36 -9.34 -8.64 6.17
N ASP A 37 -8.36 -9.52 6.37
CA ASP A 37 -8.55 -10.84 6.99
C ASP A 37 -9.07 -10.72 8.43
N MET A 38 -8.43 -9.88 9.25
CA MET A 38 -8.86 -9.65 10.64
C MET A 38 -10.26 -9.05 10.72
N SER A 39 -10.59 -8.12 9.83
CA SER A 39 -11.90 -7.48 9.79
C SER A 39 -13.00 -8.48 9.44
N ASP A 40 -12.72 -9.44 8.55
CA ASP A 40 -13.66 -10.53 8.22
C ASP A 40 -13.94 -11.44 9.43
N GLU A 41 -12.89 -11.85 10.15
CA GLU A 41 -13.06 -12.67 11.36
C GLU A 41 -13.85 -11.93 12.43
N MET A 42 -13.52 -10.66 12.68
CA MET A 42 -14.24 -9.85 13.66
C MET A 42 -15.69 -9.58 13.25
N ALA A 43 -15.98 -9.39 11.96
CA ALA A 43 -17.34 -9.17 11.47
C ALA A 43 -18.23 -10.39 11.75
N LYS A 44 -17.69 -11.60 11.55
CA LYS A 44 -18.38 -12.86 11.89
C LYS A 44 -18.67 -12.94 13.40
N LEU A 45 -17.75 -12.52 14.25
CA LEU A 45 -17.97 -12.48 15.71
C LEU A 45 -19.02 -11.43 16.09
N ALA A 46 -18.92 -10.21 15.55
CA ALA A 46 -19.88 -9.13 15.81
C ALA A 46 -21.29 -9.50 15.37
N SER A 47 -21.44 -10.18 14.23
CA SER A 47 -22.72 -10.69 13.75
C SER A 47 -23.33 -11.74 14.69
N ARG A 48 -22.52 -12.56 15.34
CA ARG A 48 -23.01 -13.60 16.28
C ARG A 48 -23.38 -13.05 17.65
N CYS A 49 -22.89 -11.85 17.99
CA CYS A 49 -23.16 -11.16 19.24
C CYS A 49 -24.28 -10.10 19.10
N ASP A 50 -25.06 -10.13 18.02
CA ASP A 50 -26.10 -9.14 17.72
C ASP A 50 -25.59 -7.68 17.78
N MET A 51 -24.37 -7.44 17.29
CA MET A 51 -23.76 -6.11 17.15
C MET A 51 -23.74 -5.67 15.68
N PRO A 52 -24.90 -5.35 15.06
CA PRO A 52 -25.00 -5.11 13.62
C PRO A 52 -24.20 -3.89 13.15
N MET A 53 -24.13 -2.84 13.99
CA MET A 53 -23.39 -1.62 13.68
C MET A 53 -21.87 -1.88 13.63
N LEU A 54 -21.36 -2.70 14.55
CA LEU A 54 -19.95 -3.12 14.54
C LEU A 54 -19.65 -4.01 13.33
N CYS A 55 -20.53 -4.98 13.02
CA CYS A 55 -20.41 -5.82 11.83
C CYS A 55 -20.35 -4.96 10.55
N TYR A 56 -21.21 -3.95 10.43
CA TYR A 56 -21.19 -3.00 9.32
C TYR A 56 -19.83 -2.30 9.16
N PHE A 57 -19.28 -1.72 10.23
CA PHE A 57 -17.99 -1.03 10.16
C PHE A 57 -16.83 -1.96 9.85
N LEU A 58 -16.86 -3.20 10.34
CA LEU A 58 -15.83 -4.19 10.03
C LEU A 58 -15.90 -4.62 8.57
N ASN A 59 -17.09 -4.78 8.01
CA ASN A 59 -17.26 -5.04 6.58
C ASN A 59 -16.80 -3.87 5.72
N LEU A 60 -17.06 -2.62 6.15
CA LEU A 60 -16.55 -1.43 5.49
C LEU A 60 -15.02 -1.37 5.55
N ALA A 61 -14.43 -1.58 6.72
CA ALA A 61 -12.99 -1.60 6.91
C ALA A 61 -12.30 -2.68 6.06
N ARG A 62 -12.92 -3.86 5.93
CA ARG A 62 -12.46 -4.92 5.02
C ARG A 62 -12.44 -4.44 3.57
N ALA A 63 -13.54 -3.88 3.08
CA ALA A 63 -13.63 -3.42 1.70
C ALA A 63 -12.58 -2.34 1.37
N GLU A 64 -12.40 -1.38 2.28
CA GLU A 64 -11.39 -0.33 2.15
C GLU A 64 -9.96 -0.91 2.15
N ALA A 65 -9.69 -1.89 3.01
CA ALA A 65 -8.39 -2.54 3.10
C ALA A 65 -8.07 -3.38 1.86
N ASP A 66 -9.05 -4.12 1.33
CA ASP A 66 -8.93 -4.86 0.06
C ASP A 66 -8.65 -3.91 -1.11
N MET A 67 -9.30 -2.75 -1.16
CA MET A 67 -9.00 -1.71 -2.15
C MET A 67 -7.58 -1.18 -2.01
N CYS A 68 -7.15 -0.86 -0.79
CA CYS A 68 -5.80 -0.34 -0.53
C CYS A 68 -4.71 -1.36 -0.91
N ALA A 69 -4.91 -2.65 -0.59
CA ALA A 69 -3.96 -3.70 -0.94
C ALA A 69 -3.78 -3.83 -2.46
N ARG A 70 -4.87 -3.66 -3.23
CA ARG A 70 -4.85 -3.71 -4.71
C ARG A 70 -4.18 -2.50 -5.33
N GLU A 71 -4.47 -1.30 -4.82
CA GLU A 71 -3.84 -0.06 -5.28
C GLU A 71 -2.31 -0.10 -5.05
N LEU A 72 -1.88 -0.53 -3.86
CA LEU A 72 -0.46 -0.67 -3.52
C LEU A 72 0.23 -1.83 -4.26
N GLY A 73 -0.52 -2.86 -4.66
CA GLY A 73 -0.06 -3.97 -5.49
C GLY A 73 0.05 -3.64 -6.99
N GLY A 74 -0.25 -2.40 -7.40
CA GLY A 74 -0.11 -1.94 -8.79
C GLY A 74 -1.37 -2.07 -9.65
N TYR A 75 -2.55 -2.25 -9.04
CA TYR A 75 -3.84 -2.19 -9.73
C TYR A 75 -4.53 -0.86 -9.42
N PRO A 76 -4.35 0.19 -10.25
CA PRO A 76 -5.03 1.47 -10.02
C PRO A 76 -6.54 1.28 -10.12
N ILE A 77 -7.27 1.75 -9.11
CA ILE A 77 -8.74 1.77 -9.11
C ILE A 77 -9.18 3.14 -9.64
N ASP A 78 -9.95 3.15 -10.72
CA ASP A 78 -10.56 4.38 -11.23
C ASP A 78 -11.63 4.87 -10.25
N ARG A 79 -11.43 6.05 -9.68
CA ARG A 79 -12.33 6.69 -8.70
C ARG A 79 -13.24 7.76 -9.34
N SER A 80 -13.26 7.83 -10.67
CA SER A 80 -14.10 8.76 -11.43
C SER A 80 -15.54 8.22 -11.50
N ALA A 81 -16.35 8.48 -10.48
CA ALA A 81 -17.78 8.16 -10.45
C ALA A 81 -18.62 9.41 -10.20
#